data_AF-A0A355BI02-F1
#
_entry.id   AF-A0A355BI02-F1
#
_cell.length_a   1.000
_cell.length_b   1.000
_cell.length_c   1.000
_cell.angle_alpha   90.00
_cell.angle_beta   90.00
_cell.angle_gamma   90.00
#
_symmetry.space_group_name_H-M   'P 1'
#
loop_
_entity.id
_entity.type
_entity.pdbx_description
1 polymer ?
#
loop_
_entity_poly.entity_id
_entity_poly.type
_entity_poly.pdbx_seq_one_letter_code
_entity_poly.pdbx_strand_id
1 'polypeptide(L)' 'SVGEAISQPRGEAIVNRLLRDGVVSHREALLMMAALGRDVLSMKQPWCDIVRANVLRSMLIALYRAKR' A
#
# COMPACT_ATOMS: atom_id res chain seq x y z
N SER A 1 -8.58 -3.96 6.73
CA SER A 1 -7.56 -5.03 6.55
C SER A 1 -7.22 -5.14 5.08
N VAL A 2 -6.06 -5.71 4.73
CA VAL A 2 -5.70 -6.01 3.34
C VAL A 2 -6.26 -7.39 3.01
N GLY A 3 -7.29 -7.46 2.16
CA GLY A 3 -7.86 -8.73 1.67
C GLY A 3 -7.08 -9.29 0.48
N GLU A 4 -7.75 -10.09 -0.36
CA GLU A 4 -7.19 -10.58 -1.64
C GLU A 4 -7.10 -9.48 -2.70
N ALA A 5 -7.95 -8.46 -2.61
CA ALA A 5 -7.97 -7.30 -3.47
C ALA A 5 -8.23 -6.03 -2.66
N ILE A 6 -7.67 -4.90 -3.11
CA ILE A 6 -7.91 -3.60 -2.47
C ILE A 6 -7.97 -2.48 -3.51
N SER A 7 -9.00 -1.64 -3.38
CA SER A 7 -9.12 -0.41 -4.18
C SER A 7 -8.06 0.62 -3.78
N GLN A 8 -7.69 1.50 -4.69
CA GLN A 8 -6.71 2.55 -4.43
C GLN A 8 -7.06 3.42 -3.20
N PRO A 9 -8.28 3.98 -3.04
CA PRO A 9 -8.61 4.80 -1.87
C PRO A 9 -8.48 4.05 -0.54
N ARG A 10 -8.81 2.75 -0.53
CA ARG A 10 -8.64 1.90 0.67
C ARG A 10 -7.16 1.66 0.96
N GLY A 11 -6.33 1.44 -0.05
CA GLY A 11 -4.88 1.31 0.09
C GLY A 11 -4.25 2.58 0.63
N GLU A 12 -4.59 3.73 0.07
CA GLU A 12 -4.12 5.05 0.52
C GLU A 12 -4.57 5.38 1.95
N ALA A 13 -5.79 5.01 2.35
CA ALA A 13 -6.26 5.18 3.72
C ALA A 13 -5.41 4.39 4.74
N ILE A 14 -4.91 3.20 4.35
CA ILE A 14 -3.99 2.42 5.17
C ILE A 14 -2.64 3.14 5.27
N VAL A 15 -2.06 3.58 4.15
CA VAL A 15 -0.79 4.34 4.14
C VAL A 15 -0.88 5.60 4.99
N ASN A 16 -1.96 6.36 4.85
CA ASN A 16 -2.22 7.56 5.65
C ASN A 16 -2.32 7.26 7.15
N ARG A 17 -2.89 6.12 7.53
CA ARG A 17 -2.90 5.70 8.94
C ARG A 17 -1.50 5.38 9.43
N LEU A 18 -0.68 4.65 8.66
CA LEU A 18 0.70 4.36 9.04
C LEU A 18 1.51 5.65 9.24
N LEU A 19 1.29 6.65 8.38
CA LEU A 19 1.92 7.96 8.51
C LEU A 19 1.46 8.69 9.78
N ARG A 20 0.14 8.75 10.03
CA ARG A 20 -0.40 9.39 11.24
C ARG A 20 0.08 8.73 12.53
N ASP A 21 0.18 7.40 12.54
CA ASP A 21 0.60 6.61 13.70
C ASP A 21 2.15 6.58 13.84
N GLY A 22 2.89 7.31 12.99
CA GLY A 22 4.36 7.41 13.04
C GLY A 22 5.09 6.10 12.68
N VAL A 23 4.41 5.16 12.01
CA VAL A 23 4.98 3.87 11.59
C VAL A 23 5.87 4.03 10.37
N VAL A 24 5.54 4.99 9.50
CA VAL A 24 6.35 5.37 8.33
C VAL A 24 6.55 6.89 8.31
N SER A 25 7.67 7.32 7.75
CA SER A 25 7.96 8.72 7.47
C SER A 25 7.09 9.26 6.32
N HIS A 26 7.01 10.58 6.20
CA HIS A 26 6.34 11.24 5.08
C HIS A 26 6.89 10.78 3.72
N ARG A 27 8.22 10.63 3.61
CA ARG A 27 8.89 10.18 2.39
C ARG A 27 8.48 8.75 2.00
N GLU A 28 8.44 7.84 2.97
CA GLU A 28 8.01 6.45 2.74
C GLU A 28 6.53 6.40 2.36
N ALA A 29 5.67 7.18 3.02
CA ALA A 29 4.26 7.26 2.69
C ALA A 29 4.04 7.71 1.24
N LEU A 30 4.76 8.74 0.76
CA LEU A 30 4.69 9.19 -0.64
C LEU A 30 5.11 8.10 -1.62
N LEU A 31 6.20 7.38 -1.35
CA LEU A 31 6.65 6.26 -2.19
C LEU A 31 5.62 5.13 -2.22
N MET A 32 5.03 4.79 -1.07
CA MET A 32 3.97 3.80 -0.99
C MET A 32 2.74 4.23 -1.80
N MET A 33 2.28 5.48 -1.69
CA MET A 33 1.14 5.98 -2.46
C MET A 33 1.40 5.92 -3.96
N ALA A 34 2.59 6.35 -4.41
CA ALA A 34 2.97 6.29 -5.81
C ALA A 34 2.91 4.85 -6.36
N ALA A 35 3.46 3.88 -5.62
CA ALA A 35 3.46 2.47 -6.02
C ALA A 35 2.04 1.84 -6.09
N LEU A 36 1.08 2.35 -5.31
CA LEU A 36 -0.30 1.85 -5.31
C LEU A 36 -1.19 2.56 -6.35
N GLY A 37 -0.69 3.60 -7.02
CA GLY A 37 -1.43 4.39 -7.99
C GLY A 37 -1.96 3.56 -9.16
N ARG A 38 -3.16 3.90 -9.66
CA ARG A 38 -3.77 3.24 -10.82
C ARG A 38 -2.92 3.33 -12.08
N ASP A 39 -2.20 4.44 -12.27
CA ASP A 39 -1.35 4.64 -13.45
C ASP A 39 -0.10 3.77 -13.41
N VAL A 40 0.41 3.47 -12.20
CA VAL A 40 1.53 2.55 -12.01
C VAL A 40 1.07 1.10 -12.18
N LEU A 41 -0.09 0.76 -11.61
CA LEU A 41 -0.71 -0.56 -11.75
C LEU A 41 -1.65 -0.58 -12.96
N SER A 42 -1.10 -0.29 -14.15
CA SER A 42 -1.79 -0.17 -15.45
C SER A 42 -2.34 -1.51 -15.97
N MET A 43 -3.22 -2.15 -15.20
CA MET A 43 -3.93 -3.38 -15.52
C MET A 43 -5.43 -3.16 -15.40
N LYS A 44 -6.23 -3.92 -16.16
CA LYS A 44 -7.69 -3.87 -16.03
C LYS A 44 -8.11 -4.43 -14.66
N GLN A 45 -9.18 -3.88 -14.09
CA GLN A 45 -9.85 -4.52 -12.95
C GLN A 45 -10.32 -5.94 -13.35
N PRO A 46 -10.24 -6.93 -12.45
CA PRO A 46 -9.89 -6.82 -11.02
C PRO A 46 -8.39 -6.93 -10.71
N TRP A 47 -7.55 -7.21 -11.71
CA TRP A 47 -6.13 -7.53 -11.51
C TRP A 47 -5.33 -6.43 -10.84
N CYS A 48 -5.61 -5.16 -11.15
CA CYS A 48 -4.96 -4.02 -10.50
C CYS A 48 -5.18 -4.01 -8.98
N ASP A 49 -6.36 -4.43 -8.50
CA ASP A 49 -6.70 -4.41 -7.08
C ASP A 49 -6.07 -5.60 -6.33
N ILE A 50 -5.92 -6.74 -7.01
CA ILE A 50 -5.19 -7.91 -6.50
C ILE A 50 -3.70 -7.58 -6.36
N VAL A 51 -3.08 -7.04 -7.40
CA VAL A 51 -1.66 -6.66 -7.36
C VAL A 51 -1.43 -5.57 -6.31
N ARG A 52 -2.32 -4.59 -6.19
CA ARG A 52 -2.25 -3.58 -5.12
C ARG A 52 -2.26 -4.21 -3.73
N ALA A 53 -3.12 -5.20 -3.51
CA ALA A 53 -3.19 -5.91 -2.23
C ALA A 53 -1.88 -6.65 -1.94
N ASN A 54 -1.31 -7.32 -2.94
CA ASN A 54 -0.03 -8.03 -2.81
C ASN A 54 1.13 -7.07 -2.52
N VAL A 55 1.23 -5.95 -3.24
CA VAL A 55 2.28 -4.93 -3.03
C VAL A 55 2.17 -4.35 -1.62
N LEU A 56 0.98 -3.91 -1.21
CA LEU A 56 0.76 -3.34 0.11
C LEU A 56 1.06 -4.36 1.22
N ARG A 57 0.67 -5.63 1.05
CA ARG A 57 0.97 -6.70 2.01
C ARG A 57 2.48 -6.91 2.14
N SER A 58 3.21 -6.96 1.03
CA SER A 58 4.67 -7.07 1.02
C SER A 58 5.34 -5.90 1.74
N MET A 59 4.89 -4.67 1.53
CA MET A 59 5.39 -3.48 2.25
C MET A 59 5.15 -3.58 3.76
N LEU A 60 3.94 -3.98 4.19
CA LEU A 60 3.62 -4.14 5.61
C LEU A 60 4.49 -5.23 6.27
N ILE A 61 4.74 -6.34 5.58
CA ILE A 61 5.65 -7.39 6.07
C ILE A 61 7.08 -6.87 6.17
N ALA A 62 7.55 -6.08 5.19
CA ALA A 62 8.89 -5.48 5.23
C ALA A 62 9.04 -4.51 6.42
N LEU A 63 8.05 -3.65 6.65
CA LEU A 63 8.03 -2.75 7.82
C LEU A 63 8.03 -3.53 9.13
N TYR A 64 7.25 -4.61 9.23
CA TYR A 64 7.24 -5.46 10.42
C TYR A 64 8.59 -6.13 10.69
N ARG A 65 9.29 -6.56 9.62
CA ARG A 65 10.62 -7.17 9.73
C ARG A 65 11.70 -6.16 10.12
N ALA A 66 11.65 -4.94 9.58
CA ALA A 66 12.64 -3.89 9.86
C ALA A 66 12.57 -3.35 11.30
N LYS A 67 11.45 -3.56 12.00
CA LYS A 67 11.23 -3.13 13.39
C LYS A 67 11.74 -4.15 14.43
N ARG A 68 12.22 -5.33 13.99
CA ARG A 68 12.93 -6.32 14.82
C ARG A 68 14.43 -6.13 14.66
#